data_AF-A0A847NJ54-F1
#
_entry.id   AF-A0A847NJ54-F1
#
_cell.length_a   1.000
_cell.length_b   1.000
_cell.length_c   1.000
_cell.angle_alpha   90.00
_cell.angle_beta   90.00
_cell.angle_gamma   90.00
#
_symmetry.space_group_name_H-M   'P 1'
#
loop_
_entity.id
_entity.type
_entity.pdbx_description
1 polymer ?
#
loop_
_entity_poly.entity_id
_entity_poly.type
_entity_poly.pdbx_seq_one_letter_code
_entity_poly.pdbx_strand_id
1 'polypeptide(L)'
;MNKKDLLNYVEEIKDELIDVSTKIWSEPEISGQEKESANLMRKVLKDHGFNIKEVEGMEHSFIGEYGSGSPVIAVLGEYDALPGLSQAVETSFNPVKANEPGHGCGHNLLGTGALGAA
;
A
#
# COMPACT_ATOMS: atom_id res chain seq x y z
N MET A 1 17.92 -17.58 1.25
CA MET A 1 17.72 -16.71 0.07
C MET A 1 18.94 -15.81 -0.07
N ASN A 2 19.60 -15.81 -1.21
CA ASN A 2 20.67 -14.86 -1.52
C ASN A 2 20.10 -13.61 -2.23
N LYS A 3 20.92 -12.59 -2.50
CA LYS A 3 20.45 -11.36 -3.16
C LYS A 3 19.82 -11.59 -4.54
N LYS A 4 20.32 -12.55 -5.32
CA LYS A 4 19.79 -12.87 -6.65
C LYS A 4 18.42 -13.53 -6.53
N ASP A 5 18.25 -14.45 -5.59
CA ASP A 5 16.96 -15.09 -5.33
C ASP A 5 15.90 -14.04 -4.93
N LEU A 6 16.28 -13.06 -4.09
CA LEU A 6 15.39 -11.95 -3.71
C LEU A 6 14.96 -11.10 -4.90
N LEU A 7 15.90 -10.73 -5.78
CA LEU A 7 15.58 -9.93 -6.97
C LEU A 7 14.65 -10.69 -7.92
N ASN A 8 14.85 -12.01 -8.07
CA ASN A 8 13.94 -12.83 -8.86
C ASN A 8 12.54 -12.87 -8.25
N TYR A 9 12.44 -13.02 -6.93
CA TYR A 9 11.16 -12.99 -6.24
C TYR A 9 10.42 -11.67 -6.43
N VAL A 10 11.12 -10.52 -6.37
CA VAL A 10 10.52 -9.21 -6.65
C VAL A 10 9.97 -9.14 -8.08
N GLU A 11 10.66 -9.70 -9.07
CA GLU A 11 10.14 -9.78 -10.44
C GLU A 11 8.92 -10.72 -10.54
N GLU A 12 8.87 -11.80 -9.76
CA GLU A 12 7.73 -12.73 -9.72
C GLU A 12 6.46 -12.08 -9.17
N ILE A 13 6.57 -11.23 -8.13
CA ILE A 13 5.41 -10.55 -7.51
C ILE A 13 5.10 -9.19 -8.14
N LYS A 14 5.88 -8.74 -9.13
CA LYS A 14 5.80 -7.40 -9.71
C LYS A 14 4.39 -7.03 -10.19
N ASP A 15 3.73 -7.93 -10.91
CA ASP A 15 2.41 -7.66 -11.47
C ASP A 15 1.34 -7.51 -10.37
N GLU A 16 1.46 -8.27 -9.28
CA GLU A 16 0.60 -8.11 -8.10
C GLU A 16 0.83 -6.74 -7.44
N LEU A 17 2.08 -6.31 -7.28
CA LEU A 17 2.39 -5.00 -6.71
C LEU A 17 1.87 -3.85 -7.60
N ILE A 18 2.03 -3.96 -8.92
CA ILE A 18 1.47 -2.98 -9.87
C ILE A 18 -0.06 -2.92 -9.75
N ASP A 19 -0.73 -4.08 -9.66
CA ASP A 19 -2.18 -4.16 -9.46
C ASP A 19 -2.61 -3.51 -8.14
N VAL A 20 -1.93 -3.78 -7.03
CA VAL A 20 -2.20 -3.15 -5.73
C VAL A 20 -2.06 -1.63 -5.82
N SER A 21 -0.94 -1.13 -6.35
CA SER A 21 -0.72 0.31 -6.45
C SER A 21 -1.74 1.00 -7.38
N THR A 22 -2.14 0.33 -8.45
CA THR A 22 -3.13 0.83 -9.41
C THR A 22 -4.54 0.86 -8.80
N LYS A 23 -4.90 -0.16 -8.01
CA LYS A 23 -6.18 -0.19 -7.29
C LYS A 23 -6.28 0.91 -6.25
N ILE A 24 -5.23 1.10 -5.44
CA ILE A 24 -5.18 2.19 -4.47
C ILE A 24 -5.25 3.54 -5.18
N TRP A 25 -4.49 3.74 -6.28
CA TRP A 25 -4.58 4.97 -7.08
C TRP A 25 -6.01 5.27 -7.55
N SER A 26 -6.74 4.23 -7.94
CA SER A 26 -8.07 4.34 -8.53
C SER A 26 -9.18 4.58 -7.49
N GLU A 27 -8.92 4.31 -6.22
CA GLU A 27 -9.84 4.52 -5.09
C GLU A 27 -9.17 5.40 -4.02
N PRO A 28 -8.98 6.70 -4.29
CA PRO A 28 -8.29 7.59 -3.37
C PRO A 28 -9.14 7.90 -2.13
N GLU A 29 -8.70 7.39 -0.98
CA GLU A 29 -9.38 7.56 0.31
C GLU A 29 -8.59 8.51 1.22
N ILE A 30 -9.25 9.48 1.83
CA ILE A 30 -8.58 10.46 2.72
C ILE A 30 -8.23 9.86 4.07
N SER A 31 -7.33 10.55 4.79
CA SER A 31 -6.87 10.16 6.12
C SER A 31 -8.00 9.73 7.07
N GLY A 32 -7.89 8.52 7.60
CA GLY A 32 -8.85 7.91 8.52
C GLY A 32 -10.09 7.28 7.87
N GLN A 33 -10.16 7.25 6.53
CA GLN A 33 -11.26 6.66 5.77
C GLN A 33 -10.78 5.63 4.72
N GLU A 34 -9.55 5.15 4.84
CA GLU A 34 -8.82 4.29 3.90
C GLU A 34 -9.23 2.81 3.97
N LYS A 35 -10.54 2.56 3.97
CA LYS A 35 -11.12 1.24 4.18
C LYS A 35 -10.70 0.25 3.09
N GLU A 36 -10.87 0.62 1.83
CA GLU A 36 -10.61 -0.26 0.69
C GLU A 36 -9.10 -0.52 0.53
N SER A 37 -8.30 0.53 0.68
CA SER A 37 -6.83 0.46 0.66
C SER A 37 -6.29 -0.45 1.77
N ALA A 38 -6.76 -0.26 3.01
CA ALA A 38 -6.33 -1.09 4.14
C ALA A 38 -6.80 -2.54 4.00
N ASN A 39 -8.03 -2.78 3.51
CA ASN A 39 -8.54 -4.13 3.27
C ASN A 39 -7.73 -4.86 2.19
N LEU A 40 -7.38 -4.17 1.12
CA LEU A 40 -6.54 -4.73 0.05
C LEU A 40 -5.17 -5.13 0.59
N MET A 41 -4.48 -4.25 1.32
CA MET A 41 -3.16 -4.58 1.88
C MET A 41 -3.20 -5.72 2.89
N ARG A 42 -4.19 -5.73 3.81
CA ARG A 42 -4.39 -6.84 4.74
C ARG A 42 -4.58 -8.16 3.99
N LYS A 43 -5.36 -8.15 2.89
CA LYS A 43 -5.59 -9.35 2.08
C LYS A 43 -4.29 -9.86 1.48
N VAL A 44 -3.52 -8.99 0.80
CA VAL A 44 -2.25 -9.40 0.16
C VAL A 44 -1.28 -9.96 1.20
N LEU A 45 -1.09 -9.28 2.33
CA LEU A 45 -0.24 -9.78 3.41
C LEU A 45 -0.70 -11.14 3.94
N LYS A 46 -2.01 -11.34 4.16
CA LYS A 46 -2.55 -12.65 4.58
C LYS A 46 -2.29 -13.74 3.54
N ASP A 47 -2.44 -13.44 2.26
CA ASP A 47 -2.19 -14.39 1.17
C ASP A 47 -0.71 -14.81 1.11
N HIS A 48 0.20 -13.92 1.52
CA HIS A 48 1.64 -14.18 1.71
C HIS A 48 2.01 -14.73 3.10
N GLY A 49 1.02 -15.09 3.93
CA GLY A 49 1.23 -15.78 5.19
C GLY A 49 1.57 -14.90 6.39
N PHE A 50 1.39 -13.58 6.30
CA PHE A 50 1.53 -12.68 7.44
C PHE A 50 0.35 -12.81 8.40
N ASN A 51 0.64 -12.62 9.69
CA ASN A 51 -0.37 -12.40 10.69
C ASN A 51 -0.72 -10.91 10.78
N ILE A 52 -2.01 -10.58 10.75
CA ILE A 52 -2.47 -9.18 10.86
C ILE A 52 -2.84 -8.88 12.31
N LYS A 53 -2.25 -7.83 12.87
CA LYS A 53 -2.64 -7.21 14.14
C LYS A 53 -3.29 -5.86 13.89
N GLU A 54 -4.54 -5.73 14.30
CA GLU A 54 -5.25 -4.45 14.21
C GLU A 54 -4.78 -3.48 15.29
N VAL A 55 -4.85 -2.17 15.01
CA VAL A 55 -4.48 -1.10 15.95
C VAL A 55 -5.73 -0.53 16.59
N GLU A 56 -5.83 -0.61 17.91
CA GLU A 56 -6.98 -0.08 18.64
C GLU A 56 -7.14 1.44 18.43
N GLY A 57 -8.36 1.87 18.08
CA GLY A 57 -8.67 3.28 17.79
C GLY A 57 -8.27 3.76 16.40
N MET A 58 -7.65 2.91 15.58
CA MET A 58 -7.26 3.23 14.20
C MET A 58 -7.75 2.12 13.26
N GLU A 59 -9.03 2.17 12.88
CA GLU A 59 -9.73 1.10 12.13
C GLU A 59 -9.02 0.70 10.82
N HIS A 60 -8.36 1.65 10.17
CA HIS A 60 -7.68 1.42 8.90
C HIS A 60 -6.18 1.26 9.05
N SER A 61 -5.64 1.20 10.26
CA SER A 61 -4.22 0.92 10.52
C SER A 61 -4.03 -0.49 11.06
N PHE A 62 -2.97 -1.16 10.61
CA PHE A 62 -2.65 -2.53 11.01
C PHE A 62 -1.14 -2.78 10.98
N ILE A 63 -0.71 -3.86 11.63
CA ILE A 63 0.66 -4.37 11.59
C ILE A 63 0.61 -5.76 10.95
N GLY A 64 1.36 -5.95 9.86
CA GLY A 64 1.67 -7.27 9.31
C GLY A 64 2.91 -7.84 9.97
N GLU A 65 2.80 -9.02 10.58
CA GLU A 65 3.93 -9.70 11.21
C GLU A 65 4.26 -11.00 10.48
N TYR A 66 5.55 -11.22 10.24
CA TYR A 66 6.08 -12.45 9.67
C TYR A 66 7.33 -12.90 10.42
N GLY A 67 7.41 -14.19 10.73
CA GLY A 67 8.50 -14.78 11.50
C GLY A 67 8.47 -14.47 13.00
N SER A 68 9.61 -14.68 13.68
CA SER A 68 9.76 -14.47 15.12
C SER A 68 11.25 -14.35 15.48
N GLY A 69 11.58 -13.71 16.62
CA GLY A 69 12.96 -13.63 17.12
C GLY A 69 13.52 -12.20 17.14
N SER A 70 14.83 -12.06 16.98
CA SER A 70 15.52 -10.76 17.01
C SER A 70 16.72 -10.74 16.05
N PRO A 71 17.06 -9.57 15.46
CA PRO A 71 16.41 -8.27 15.62
C PRO A 71 15.03 -8.20 14.94
N VAL A 72 14.18 -7.29 15.41
CA VAL A 72 12.90 -6.95 14.76
C VAL A 72 13.16 -5.77 13.81
N ILE A 73 12.73 -5.92 12.55
CA ILE A 73 12.81 -4.88 11.52
C ILE A 73 11.38 -4.51 11.14
N ALA A 74 11.08 -3.22 11.11
CA ALA A 74 9.78 -2.70 10.69
C ALA A 74 9.95 -1.87 9.41
N VAL A 75 9.01 -2.02 8.49
CA VAL A 75 8.87 -1.20 7.28
C VAL A 75 7.53 -0.47 7.39
N LEU A 76 7.53 0.85 7.19
CA LEU A 76 6.32 1.67 7.26
C LEU A 76 5.81 1.94 5.84
N GLY A 77 4.53 1.64 5.62
CA GLY A 77 3.79 2.00 4.41
C GLY A 77 2.63 2.93 4.74
N GLU A 78 2.37 3.89 3.87
CA GLU A 78 1.25 4.83 3.94
C GLU A 78 0.43 4.71 2.65
N TYR A 79 -0.88 4.98 2.69
CA TYR A 79 -1.78 4.79 1.54
C TYR A 79 -2.96 5.76 1.52
N ASP A 80 -2.95 6.83 2.32
CA ASP A 80 -3.98 7.86 2.27
C ASP A 80 -3.81 8.78 1.05
N ALA A 81 -4.93 9.36 0.62
CA ALA A 81 -5.02 10.37 -0.40
C ALA A 81 -5.19 11.76 0.24
N LEU A 82 -4.90 12.79 -0.57
CA LEU A 82 -5.07 14.18 -0.15
C LEU A 82 -6.39 14.76 -0.71
N PRO A 83 -7.12 15.59 0.07
CA PRO A 83 -8.32 16.26 -0.41
C PRO A 83 -8.05 17.17 -1.62
N GLY A 84 -8.94 17.16 -2.60
CA GLY A 84 -8.89 18.08 -3.73
C GLY A 84 -7.78 17.82 -4.76
N LEU A 85 -7.04 16.72 -4.63
CA LEU A 85 -5.94 16.36 -5.52
C LEU A 85 -6.26 15.23 -6.50
N SER A 86 -7.54 15.04 -6.86
CA SER A 86 -7.93 14.09 -7.91
C SER A 86 -7.10 14.31 -9.17
N GLN A 87 -6.60 13.21 -9.73
CA GLN A 87 -5.66 13.24 -10.84
C GLN A 87 -5.74 11.94 -11.65
N ALA A 88 -5.80 12.07 -12.97
CA ALA A 88 -5.62 10.96 -13.89
C ALA A 88 -4.14 10.51 -13.89
N VAL A 89 -3.84 9.31 -14.38
CA VAL A 89 -2.45 8.81 -14.47
C VAL A 89 -1.70 9.54 -15.60
N GLU A 90 -1.36 10.81 -15.34
CA GLU A 90 -0.82 11.75 -16.31
C GLU A 90 0.14 12.74 -15.62
N THR A 91 1.08 13.27 -16.40
CA THR A 91 2.06 14.25 -15.92
C THR A 91 1.54 15.69 -15.94
N SER A 92 0.45 15.96 -16.67
CA SER A 92 -0.25 17.24 -16.67
C SER A 92 -1.44 17.21 -15.71
N PHE A 93 -1.77 18.36 -15.12
CA PHE A 93 -2.96 18.50 -14.28
C PHE A 93 -4.22 18.12 -15.07
N ASN A 94 -4.87 17.04 -14.67
CA ASN A 94 -6.05 16.47 -15.30
C ASN A 94 -6.88 15.71 -14.24
N PRO A 95 -7.74 16.40 -13.48
CA PRO A 95 -8.52 15.76 -12.44
C PRO A 95 -9.57 14.81 -13.03
N VAL A 96 -9.62 13.57 -12.54
CA VAL A 96 -10.68 12.61 -12.91
C VAL A 96 -12.05 13.16 -12.50
N LYS A 97 -12.12 13.75 -11.30
CA LYS A 97 -13.27 14.51 -10.80
C LYS A 97 -12.77 15.75 -10.06
N ALA A 98 -13.29 16.92 -10.41
CA ALA A 98 -12.83 18.17 -9.80
C ALA A 98 -13.08 18.19 -8.27
N ASN A 99 -12.07 18.63 -7.51
CA ASN A 99 -12.07 18.74 -6.04
C ASN A 99 -12.22 17.42 -5.25
N GLU A 100 -12.20 16.26 -5.91
CA GLU A 100 -12.17 14.97 -5.23
C GLU A 100 -10.75 14.63 -4.72
N PRO A 101 -10.60 13.65 -3.81
CA PRO A 101 -9.29 13.20 -3.34
C PRO A 101 -8.40 12.61 -4.45
N GLY A 102 -7.09 12.60 -4.20
CA GLY A 102 -6.12 11.90 -5.04
C GLY A 102 -4.74 11.75 -4.38
N HIS A 103 -3.93 10.80 -4.88
CA HIS A 103 -2.61 10.50 -4.33
C HIS A 103 -1.53 11.48 -4.81
N GLY A 104 -1.68 12.77 -4.50
CA GLY A 104 -0.69 13.80 -4.85
C GLY A 104 0.71 13.57 -4.24
N CYS A 105 0.81 12.86 -3.11
CA CYS A 105 2.07 12.48 -2.47
C CYS A 105 2.57 11.08 -2.87
N GLY A 106 1.84 10.35 -3.72
CA GLY A 106 2.23 9.01 -4.18
C GLY A 106 2.13 7.92 -3.11
N HIS A 107 1.24 8.03 -2.12
CA HIS A 107 1.11 7.03 -1.06
C HIS A 107 0.64 5.67 -1.61
N ASN A 108 -0.07 5.63 -2.74
CA ASN A 108 -0.33 4.39 -3.47
C ASN A 108 0.97 3.64 -3.87
N LEU A 109 2.08 4.35 -4.09
CA LEU A 109 3.39 3.76 -4.37
C LEU A 109 4.17 3.47 -3.09
N LEU A 110 4.17 4.39 -2.11
CA LEU A 110 4.92 4.23 -0.86
C LEU A 110 4.40 3.03 -0.06
N GLY A 111 3.08 2.92 0.11
CA GLY A 111 2.46 1.79 0.78
C GLY A 111 2.68 0.47 0.07
N THR A 112 2.56 0.45 -1.26
CA THR A 112 2.83 -0.76 -2.07
C THR A 112 4.30 -1.16 -2.04
N GLY A 113 5.22 -0.18 -2.05
CA GLY A 113 6.66 -0.44 -1.95
C GLY A 113 7.03 -1.06 -0.60
N ALA A 114 6.43 -0.56 0.48
CA ALA A 114 6.57 -1.16 1.81
C ALA A 114 6.00 -2.58 1.86
N LEU A 115 4.83 -2.80 1.27
CA LEU A 115 4.19 -4.12 1.15
C LEU A 115 5.09 -5.12 0.41
N GLY A 116 5.67 -4.74 -0.72
CA GLY A 116 6.55 -5.61 -1.51
C GLY A 116 7.92 -5.87 -0.86
N ALA A 117 8.33 -5.02 0.09
CA ALA A 117 9.57 -5.20 0.85
C ALA A 117 9.41 -6.09 2.09
N ALA A 118 8.16 -6.29 2.56
CA ALA A 118 7.83 -7.00 3.78
C ALA A 118 8.09 -8.51 3.67
#